data_AF-A0A4U8UKL8-F1
#
_entry.id   AF-A0A4U8UKL8-F1
#
_cell.length_a   1.000
_cell.length_b   1.000
_cell.length_c   1.000
_cell.angle_alpha   90.00
_cell.angle_beta   90.00
_cell.angle_gamma   90.00
#
_symmetry.space_group_name_H-M   'P 1'
#
loop_
_entity.id
_entity.type
_entity.pdbx_description
1 polymer ?
#
loop_
_entity_poly.entity_id
_entity_poly.type
_entity_poly.pdbx_seq_one_letter_code
_entity_poly.pdbx_strand_id
1 'polypeptide(L)'
;MPGWLISHFGRRFGSFSPQFAGLTASFVSCGHGFASLFAPFCACKGSPVEREAERRSLRVVAVRTSSSSSVAIRDHCKMPSLSEKMQVCVYLALMAVYVTAQGSPKMPKTEEPVLIVGGGLAGLSATIEALRNGAKVILIEREKDVGGNSAKASSGINGCGTEAQDRLGIKDSTDKFYSDTMSAGDRENDGALVDALVHESADAVQFLIDLGVDLSDINICGGHSVPRTHWIPSPKEGRPTPVGIAIIRALKAQILKEAEERPEFMKLMTNTEVLGMVTWNEYITGVRIKKEDGELDELRGKAVIMATGGFSADRHNTTSLLNEFAPEKMAFPTTNGAFARGDGIKMARAMGAHIIGMEHVQIHPTAFIDPKDPVAGTKFLAAEALRGKGALLVNSKGVRFANELGRRDYLTSRIQSEGDNVPENPKWKYVYMLMSDAMADSFGRPAFNFYSTVKDSLCNA
;
A
#
# COMPACT_ATOMS: atom_id res chain seq x y z
N MET A 1 -54.34 -33.44 52.70
CA MET A 1 -54.15 -34.01 54.05
C MET A 1 -53.40 -35.33 53.89
N PRO A 2 -52.47 -35.71 54.77
CA PRO A 2 -51.99 -35.07 56.01
C PRO A 2 -50.62 -34.39 55.79
N GLY A 3 -50.08 -33.51 56.61
CA GLY A 3 -50.40 -33.12 57.98
C GLY A 3 -49.08 -32.89 58.74
N TRP A 4 -49.03 -31.77 59.47
CA TRP A 4 -48.18 -31.49 60.64
C TRP A 4 -46.69 -31.19 60.41
N LEU A 5 -46.01 -30.34 61.19
CA LEU A 5 -46.29 -29.17 62.05
C LEU A 5 -44.88 -28.73 62.54
N ILE A 6 -44.79 -27.65 63.34
CA ILE A 6 -43.61 -27.13 64.07
C ILE A 6 -42.83 -26.07 63.25
N SER A 7 -43.03 -24.75 63.36
CA SER A 7 -43.26 -23.78 64.45
C SER A 7 -41.99 -23.03 64.89
N HIS A 8 -42.12 -21.70 64.89
CA HIS A 8 -41.53 -20.73 65.84
C HIS A 8 -40.03 -20.39 65.64
N PHE A 9 -39.51 -19.16 65.77
CA PHE A 9 -40.01 -17.87 66.28
C PHE A 9 -39.01 -16.75 65.91
N GLY A 10 -39.45 -15.49 65.97
CA GLY A 10 -38.60 -14.33 66.31
C GLY A 10 -38.13 -13.44 65.15
N ARG A 11 -38.95 -12.49 64.68
CA ARG A 11 -39.00 -11.07 65.13
C ARG A 11 -37.63 -10.38 65.27
N ARG A 12 -37.36 -9.38 64.41
CA ARG A 12 -37.23 -7.97 64.85
C ARG A 12 -37.36 -6.99 63.69
N PHE A 13 -38.08 -5.92 63.99
CA PHE A 13 -38.45 -4.77 63.17
C PHE A 13 -37.26 -3.90 62.76
N GLY A 14 -37.45 -3.16 61.67
CA GLY A 14 -36.62 -2.02 61.29
C GLY A 14 -37.16 -1.33 60.04
N SER A 15 -38.27 -0.61 60.22
CA SER A 15 -38.91 0.26 59.22
C SER A 15 -38.08 1.51 58.89
N PHE A 16 -37.96 1.86 57.60
CA PHE A 16 -38.09 3.23 57.12
C PHE A 16 -38.63 3.21 55.67
N SER A 17 -39.57 4.12 55.41
CA SER A 17 -40.43 4.22 54.22
C SER A 17 -39.99 5.42 53.34
N PRO A 18 -40.76 5.88 52.33
CA PRO A 18 -40.41 5.76 50.91
C PRO A 18 -40.30 7.13 50.22
N GLN A 19 -39.91 7.19 48.94
CA GLN A 19 -40.46 8.19 48.00
C GLN A 19 -40.15 7.90 46.52
N PHE A 20 -41.23 7.89 45.73
CA PHE A 20 -41.39 7.96 44.26
C PHE A 20 -40.75 6.84 43.41
N ALA A 21 -41.46 5.84 42.88
CA ALA A 21 -42.76 5.75 42.20
C ALA A 21 -42.84 6.52 40.86
N GLY A 22 -42.92 5.76 39.75
CA GLY A 22 -43.65 6.16 38.55
C GLY A 22 -42.85 6.26 37.25
N LEU A 23 -42.77 5.16 36.49
CA LEU A 23 -43.23 5.09 35.09
C LEU A 23 -43.12 3.66 34.58
N THR A 24 -44.29 3.01 34.55
CA THR A 24 -44.54 1.71 33.94
C THR A 24 -44.77 1.84 32.44
N ALA A 25 -44.40 0.76 31.75
CA ALA A 25 -45.05 0.18 30.57
C ALA A 25 -44.75 0.77 29.19
N SER A 26 -44.01 0.00 28.38
CA SER A 26 -44.58 -0.66 27.18
C SER A 26 -43.64 -1.77 26.67
N PHE A 27 -44.24 -2.78 26.06
CA PHE A 27 -43.69 -4.01 25.45
C PHE A 27 -43.49 -5.24 26.35
N VAL A 28 -44.61 -5.97 26.51
CA VAL A 28 -44.68 -7.42 26.70
C VAL A 28 -44.96 -8.07 25.33
N SER A 29 -44.46 -9.32 25.15
CA SER A 29 -44.59 -10.27 24.01
C SER A 29 -43.29 -10.32 23.19
N CYS A 30 -42.49 -11.38 23.11
CA CYS A 30 -42.69 -12.84 23.17
C CYS A 30 -41.37 -13.44 23.72
N GLY A 31 -41.35 -14.37 24.70
CA GLY A 31 -41.50 -15.80 24.44
C GLY A 31 -40.19 -16.57 24.71
N HIS A 32 -40.12 -17.21 25.89
CA HIS A 32 -39.34 -18.40 26.26
C HIS A 32 -37.79 -18.42 26.18
N GLY A 33 -37.19 -18.54 27.38
CA GLY A 33 -36.07 -19.46 27.60
C GLY A 33 -34.77 -18.83 28.07
N PHE A 34 -34.65 -18.44 29.34
CA PHE A 34 -33.36 -18.41 30.05
C PHE A 34 -33.60 -18.39 31.57
N ALA A 35 -33.81 -19.57 32.14
CA ALA A 35 -33.79 -19.78 33.59
C ALA A 35 -33.04 -21.09 33.86
N SER A 36 -31.71 -21.02 33.90
CA SER A 36 -30.85 -22.00 34.56
C SER A 36 -29.38 -21.59 34.40
N LEU A 37 -28.91 -20.75 35.31
CA LEU A 37 -27.49 -20.64 35.65
C LEU A 37 -27.46 -19.74 36.87
N PHE A 38 -27.46 -20.33 38.06
CA PHE A 38 -26.82 -19.86 39.29
C PHE A 38 -27.37 -20.69 40.47
N ALA A 39 -26.68 -21.79 40.77
CA ALA A 39 -26.70 -22.42 42.08
C ALA A 39 -25.26 -22.87 42.41
N PRO A 40 -24.74 -22.63 43.64
CA PRO A 40 -23.38 -22.97 44.02
C PRO A 40 -23.34 -24.37 44.65
N PHE A 41 -22.31 -25.15 44.37
CA PHE A 41 -21.99 -26.33 45.18
C PHE A 41 -20.50 -26.38 45.53
N CYS A 42 -20.26 -26.56 46.82
CA CYS A 42 -18.97 -26.70 47.46
C CYS A 42 -18.82 -28.15 47.92
N ALA A 43 -17.58 -28.65 47.85
CA ALA A 43 -16.97 -29.78 48.58
C ALA A 43 -17.38 -31.25 48.26
N CYS A 44 -16.39 -32.03 47.79
CA CYS A 44 -15.99 -33.32 48.39
C CYS A 44 -14.55 -33.70 48.02
N LYS A 45 -13.87 -34.36 48.97
CA LYS A 45 -12.43 -34.73 49.03
C LYS A 45 -12.16 -36.16 48.51
N GLY A 46 -10.92 -36.42 48.05
CA GLY A 46 -10.17 -37.68 48.26
C GLY A 46 -9.88 -38.55 47.02
N SER A 47 -8.76 -38.37 46.29
CA SER A 47 -7.45 -39.08 46.41
C SER A 47 -7.20 -40.10 45.24
N PRO A 48 -5.99 -40.63 44.97
CA PRO A 48 -5.00 -40.01 44.07
C PRO A 48 -4.40 -40.98 43.01
N VAL A 49 -3.98 -40.49 41.83
CA VAL A 49 -2.81 -41.02 41.09
C VAL A 49 -2.17 -39.90 40.27
N GLU A 50 -0.90 -39.63 40.56
CA GLU A 50 -0.01 -38.70 39.85
C GLU A 50 0.52 -39.31 38.53
N ARG A 51 0.58 -38.50 37.46
CA ARG A 51 1.84 -38.15 36.77
C ARG A 51 1.62 -37.11 35.65
N GLU A 52 2.05 -35.89 35.99
CA GLU A 52 2.96 -35.02 35.21
C GLU A 52 2.62 -34.66 33.75
N ALA A 53 1.99 -33.49 33.56
CA ALA A 53 2.04 -32.72 32.32
C ALA A 53 2.52 -31.30 32.65
N GLU A 54 3.59 -30.90 31.97
CA GLU A 54 4.34 -29.65 32.15
C GLU A 54 3.49 -28.37 32.05
N ARG A 55 3.82 -27.43 32.93
CA ARG A 55 3.30 -26.07 32.98
C ARG A 55 3.75 -25.27 31.75
N ARG A 56 2.79 -24.72 30.99
CA ARG A 56 2.97 -23.44 30.29
C ARG A 56 1.83 -22.51 30.67
N SER A 57 2.10 -21.66 31.65
CA SER A 57 1.25 -20.56 32.09
C SER A 57 1.14 -19.51 30.97
N LEU A 58 -0.07 -19.34 30.43
CA LEU A 58 -0.48 -18.17 29.65
C LEU A 58 -0.31 -16.91 30.50
N ARG A 59 0.71 -16.11 30.19
CA ARG A 59 0.79 -14.72 30.66
C ARG A 59 -0.05 -13.87 29.72
N VAL A 60 -1.18 -13.38 30.21
CA VAL A 60 -1.92 -12.29 29.56
C VAL A 60 -1.08 -11.02 29.70
N VAL A 61 -0.46 -10.59 28.60
CA VAL A 61 0.17 -9.27 28.53
C VAL A 61 -0.93 -8.25 28.26
N ALA A 62 -1.32 -7.51 29.31
CA ALA A 62 -2.19 -6.36 29.19
C ALA A 62 -1.44 -5.25 28.44
N VAL A 63 -1.80 -5.03 27.16
CA VAL A 63 -1.31 -3.88 26.39
C VAL A 63 -2.04 -2.63 26.91
N ARG A 64 -1.33 -1.80 27.68
CA ARG A 64 -1.73 -0.42 27.95
C ARG A 64 -1.53 0.40 26.68
N THR A 65 -2.62 0.73 25.99
CA THR A 65 -2.62 1.79 24.99
C THR A 65 -2.63 3.13 25.71
N SER A 66 -1.57 3.93 25.58
CA SER A 66 -1.53 5.32 26.03
C SER A 66 -1.20 6.25 24.86
N SER A 67 -1.94 7.36 24.78
CA SER A 67 -1.96 8.46 23.79
C SER A 67 -2.70 8.13 22.48
N SER A 68 -3.70 8.86 22.01
CA SER A 68 -4.27 10.21 22.24
C SER A 68 -5.72 10.15 21.67
N SER A 69 -6.77 10.84 22.11
CA SER A 69 -6.96 12.21 22.59
C SER A 69 -8.42 12.31 23.04
N SER A 70 -8.68 12.67 24.30
CA SER A 70 -10.02 12.97 24.79
C SER A 70 -10.03 14.38 25.36
N VAL A 71 -10.39 15.36 24.53
CA VAL A 71 -10.73 16.71 24.97
C VAL A 71 -12.25 16.84 25.00
N ALA A 72 -12.74 17.19 26.19
CA ALA A 72 -14.02 17.82 26.51
C ALA A 72 -15.33 17.02 26.36
N ILE A 73 -15.57 16.12 27.32
CA ILE A 73 -16.81 16.17 28.12
C ILE A 73 -16.40 15.96 29.59
N ARG A 74 -15.80 17.01 30.17
CA ARG A 74 -15.67 17.15 31.62
C ARG A 74 -16.43 18.41 31.98
N ASP A 75 -17.74 18.28 32.13
CA ASP A 75 -18.46 19.08 33.11
C ASP A 75 -19.74 18.38 33.54
N HIS A 76 -19.81 18.16 34.87
CA HIS A 76 -21.02 17.94 35.66
C HIS A 76 -21.91 16.73 35.35
N CYS A 77 -21.40 15.54 35.67
CA CYS A 77 -22.18 14.51 36.36
C CYS A 77 -21.21 13.54 37.05
N LYS A 78 -21.18 13.50 38.39
CA LYS A 78 -20.48 12.44 39.14
C LYS A 78 -21.22 11.13 38.89
N MET A 79 -20.80 10.36 37.89
CA MET A 79 -21.19 8.95 37.81
C MET A 79 -20.46 8.18 38.92
N PRO A 80 -21.15 7.34 39.70
CA PRO A 80 -20.48 6.49 40.67
C PRO A 80 -19.53 5.53 39.95
N SER A 81 -18.37 5.25 40.57
CA SER A 81 -17.43 4.26 40.07
C SER A 81 -18.12 2.90 40.01
N LEU A 82 -18.38 2.43 38.79
CA LEU A 82 -18.89 1.09 38.55
C LEU A 82 -17.86 0.07 39.04
N SER A 83 -18.30 -0.99 39.73
CA SER A 83 -17.42 -2.09 40.11
C SER A 83 -16.85 -2.77 38.86
N GLU A 84 -15.66 -3.37 38.95
CA GLU A 84 -15.03 -4.09 37.82
C GLU A 84 -15.99 -5.09 37.15
N LYS A 85 -16.81 -5.79 37.95
CA LYS A 85 -17.84 -6.71 37.45
C LYS A 85 -18.90 -6.01 36.60
N MET A 86 -19.31 -4.81 36.99
CA MET A 86 -20.30 -4.04 36.23
C MET A 86 -19.70 -3.42 34.97
N GLN A 87 -18.42 -3.03 34.98
CA GLN A 87 -17.70 -2.60 33.78
C GLN A 87 -17.58 -3.72 32.75
N VAL A 88 -17.28 -4.96 33.20
CA VAL A 88 -17.26 -6.14 32.34
C VAL A 88 -18.64 -6.43 31.76
N CYS A 89 -19.72 -6.33 32.55
CA CYS A 89 -21.08 -6.53 32.05
C CYS A 89 -21.49 -5.47 31.03
N VAL A 90 -21.17 -4.19 31.26
CA VAL A 90 -21.43 -3.10 30.31
C VAL A 90 -20.64 -3.29 29.02
N TYR A 91 -19.38 -3.71 29.12
CA TYR A 91 -18.54 -4.00 27.96
C TYR A 91 -19.07 -5.20 27.15
N LEU A 92 -19.46 -6.29 27.81
CA LEU A 92 -20.07 -7.45 27.16
C LEU A 92 -21.43 -7.11 26.51
N ALA A 93 -22.24 -6.27 27.16
CA ALA A 93 -23.50 -5.80 26.60
C ALA A 93 -23.28 -4.90 25.38
N LEU A 94 -22.31 -3.99 25.42
CA LEU A 94 -21.93 -3.15 24.27
C LEU A 94 -21.37 -4.00 23.12
N MET A 95 -20.55 -5.01 23.41
CA MET A 95 -20.06 -5.95 22.42
C MET A 95 -21.18 -6.80 21.82
N ALA A 96 -22.14 -7.27 22.62
CA ALA A 96 -23.29 -8.01 22.14
C ALA A 96 -24.19 -7.15 21.23
N VAL A 97 -24.45 -5.89 21.62
CA VAL A 97 -25.21 -4.94 20.79
C VAL A 97 -24.46 -4.64 19.49
N TYR A 98 -23.15 -4.43 19.54
CA TYR A 98 -22.30 -4.21 18.36
C TYR A 98 -22.32 -5.40 17.40
N VAL A 99 -22.22 -6.63 17.93
CA VAL A 99 -22.29 -7.88 17.14
C VAL A 99 -23.69 -8.06 16.53
N THR A 100 -24.76 -7.75 17.25
CA THR A 100 -26.13 -7.86 16.71
C THR A 100 -26.45 -6.80 15.66
N ALA A 101 -25.84 -5.61 15.74
CA ALA A 101 -26.04 -4.52 14.79
C ALA A 101 -25.33 -4.75 13.45
N GLN A 102 -24.26 -5.55 13.42
CA GLN A 102 -23.49 -5.84 12.20
C GLN A 102 -24.05 -6.99 11.34
N GLY A 103 -25.16 -7.62 11.76
CA GLY A 103 -25.64 -8.85 11.13
C GLY A 103 -24.68 -10.02 11.36
N SER A 104 -25.14 -11.25 11.15
CA SER A 104 -24.26 -12.41 11.24
C SER A 104 -23.21 -12.34 10.11
N PRO A 105 -21.91 -12.39 10.43
CA PRO A 105 -20.90 -12.42 9.40
C PRO A 105 -21.01 -13.73 8.62
N LYS A 106 -21.15 -13.61 7.29
CA LYS A 106 -21.33 -14.74 6.36
C LYS A 106 -20.07 -14.88 5.51
N MET A 107 -19.75 -16.12 5.16
CA MET A 107 -18.71 -16.41 4.17
C MET A 107 -19.01 -15.67 2.85
N PRO A 108 -17.99 -15.11 2.18
CA PRO A 108 -18.17 -14.47 0.88
C PRO A 108 -18.81 -15.43 -0.11
N LYS A 109 -19.85 -14.97 -0.82
CA LYS A 109 -20.43 -15.75 -1.91
C LYS A 109 -19.49 -15.74 -3.12
N THR A 110 -19.54 -16.79 -3.94
CA THR A 110 -18.77 -16.89 -5.20
C THR A 110 -19.03 -15.72 -6.17
N GLU A 111 -20.22 -15.14 -6.07
CA GLU A 111 -20.71 -14.01 -6.87
C GLU A 111 -20.21 -12.64 -6.37
N GLU A 112 -19.55 -12.58 -5.21
CA GLU A 112 -19.00 -11.34 -4.66
C GLU A 112 -17.78 -10.85 -5.45
N PRO A 113 -17.56 -9.53 -5.49
CA PRO A 113 -16.46 -8.97 -6.27
C PRO A 113 -15.10 -9.29 -5.65
N VAL A 114 -14.07 -9.30 -6.49
CA VAL A 114 -12.68 -9.11 -6.06
C VAL A 114 -12.49 -7.63 -5.78
N LEU A 115 -12.01 -7.29 -4.59
CA LEU A 115 -11.68 -5.92 -4.22
C LEU A 115 -10.20 -5.68 -4.55
N ILE A 116 -9.91 -4.68 -5.38
CA ILE A 116 -8.54 -4.33 -5.76
C ILE A 116 -8.24 -2.96 -5.16
N VAL A 117 -7.19 -2.88 -4.35
CA VAL A 117 -6.85 -1.67 -3.59
C VAL A 117 -5.59 -1.03 -4.17
N GLY A 118 -5.76 0.13 -4.80
CA GLY A 118 -4.72 0.93 -5.47
C GLY A 118 -4.85 0.89 -6.99
N GLY A 119 -4.98 2.06 -7.61
CA GLY A 119 -5.11 2.26 -9.05
C GLY A 119 -3.77 2.45 -9.77
N GLY A 120 -2.67 1.89 -9.28
CA GLY A 120 -1.38 1.86 -10.01
C GLY A 120 -1.37 0.79 -11.11
N LEU A 121 -0.25 0.64 -11.83
CA LEU A 121 -0.10 -0.36 -12.90
C LEU A 121 -0.55 -1.77 -12.45
N ALA A 122 -0.07 -2.24 -11.30
CA ALA A 122 -0.43 -3.56 -10.77
C ALA A 122 -1.94 -3.72 -10.54
N GLY A 123 -2.61 -2.71 -9.97
CA GLY A 123 -4.04 -2.79 -9.68
C GLY A 123 -4.91 -2.70 -10.94
N LEU A 124 -4.52 -1.86 -11.90
CA LEU A 124 -5.22 -1.78 -13.18
C LEU A 124 -5.04 -3.07 -14.00
N SER A 125 -3.83 -3.64 -14.05
CA SER A 125 -3.58 -4.93 -14.70
C SER A 125 -4.38 -6.06 -14.04
N ALA A 126 -4.35 -6.15 -12.70
CA ALA A 126 -5.13 -7.14 -11.96
C ALA A 126 -6.64 -6.99 -12.19
N THR A 127 -7.13 -5.76 -12.35
CA THR A 127 -8.54 -5.47 -12.68
C THR A 127 -8.90 -6.07 -14.03
N ILE A 128 -8.11 -5.78 -15.06
CA ILE A 128 -8.38 -6.26 -16.42
C ILE A 128 -8.29 -7.78 -16.49
N GLU A 129 -7.27 -8.39 -15.88
CA GLU A 129 -7.13 -9.84 -15.85
C GLU A 129 -8.28 -10.53 -15.08
N ALA A 130 -8.70 -9.97 -13.95
CA ALA A 130 -9.85 -10.49 -13.22
C ALA A 130 -11.15 -10.40 -14.04
N LEU A 131 -11.37 -9.30 -14.76
CA LEU A 131 -12.54 -9.11 -15.63
C LEU A 131 -12.54 -10.07 -16.83
N ARG A 132 -11.37 -10.29 -17.46
CA ARG A 132 -11.18 -11.27 -18.55
C ARG A 132 -11.51 -12.70 -18.11
N ASN A 133 -11.24 -13.01 -16.84
CA ASN A 133 -11.59 -14.28 -16.23
C ASN A 133 -13.02 -14.31 -15.63
N GLY A 134 -13.86 -13.33 -15.97
CA GLY A 134 -15.28 -13.31 -15.60
C GLY A 134 -15.57 -12.95 -14.14
N ALA A 135 -14.60 -12.44 -13.38
CA ALA A 135 -14.83 -11.96 -12.03
C ALA A 135 -15.52 -10.58 -12.04
N LYS A 136 -16.37 -10.33 -11.05
CA LYS A 136 -16.78 -8.96 -10.71
C LYS A 136 -15.64 -8.29 -9.93
N VAL A 137 -15.43 -7.00 -10.14
CA VAL A 137 -14.31 -6.25 -9.57
C VAL A 137 -14.80 -4.91 -9.04
N ILE A 138 -14.33 -4.55 -7.85
CA ILE A 138 -14.36 -3.17 -7.35
C ILE A 138 -12.92 -2.71 -7.20
N LEU A 139 -12.51 -1.75 -8.04
CA LEU A 139 -11.21 -1.09 -7.95
C LEU A 139 -11.35 0.17 -7.10
N ILE A 140 -10.52 0.28 -6.06
CA ILE A 140 -10.56 1.36 -5.07
C ILE A 140 -9.26 2.15 -5.14
N GLU A 141 -9.36 3.46 -5.35
CA GLU A 141 -8.24 4.41 -5.40
C GLU A 141 -8.54 5.59 -4.47
N ARG A 142 -7.55 5.93 -3.63
CA ARG A 142 -7.64 7.01 -2.66
C ARG A 142 -7.52 8.39 -3.30
N GLU A 143 -6.75 8.50 -4.37
CA GLU A 143 -6.58 9.75 -5.10
C GLU A 143 -7.75 10.00 -6.07
N LYS A 144 -7.82 11.23 -6.58
CA LYS A 144 -8.84 11.65 -7.56
C LYS A 144 -8.76 10.91 -8.90
N ASP A 145 -7.60 10.36 -9.22
CA ASP A 145 -7.36 9.63 -10.45
C ASP A 145 -6.40 8.48 -10.21
N VAL A 146 -6.49 7.46 -11.07
CA VAL A 146 -5.61 6.30 -11.08
C VAL A 146 -4.23 6.66 -11.62
N GLY A 147 -3.24 5.83 -11.31
CA GLY A 147 -1.89 5.87 -11.90
C GLY A 147 -0.76 5.83 -10.89
N GLY A 148 -0.94 6.42 -9.71
CA GLY A 148 0.07 6.46 -8.66
C GLY A 148 1.46 6.86 -9.17
N ASN A 149 2.52 6.18 -8.71
CA ASN A 149 3.86 6.38 -9.25
C ASN A 149 4.07 5.73 -10.62
N SER A 150 3.23 4.76 -11.02
CA SER A 150 3.33 4.13 -12.34
C SER A 150 3.15 5.15 -13.47
N ALA A 151 2.24 6.11 -13.30
CA ALA A 151 2.08 7.22 -14.24
C ALA A 151 3.34 8.10 -14.37
N LYS A 152 4.24 8.08 -13.38
CA LYS A 152 5.49 8.84 -13.37
C LYS A 152 6.67 8.09 -14.00
N ALA A 153 6.48 6.81 -14.38
CA ALA A 153 7.54 6.01 -14.98
C ALA A 153 7.99 6.62 -16.32
N SER A 154 9.31 6.71 -16.52
CA SER A 154 9.91 7.44 -17.64
C SER A 154 10.76 6.58 -18.57
N SER A 155 11.49 5.60 -18.04
CA SER A 155 12.52 4.90 -18.82
C SER A 155 11.98 3.72 -19.63
N GLY A 156 10.88 3.10 -19.19
CA GLY A 156 10.22 2.00 -19.91
C GLY A 156 9.86 0.82 -19.00
N ILE A 157 9.49 -0.28 -19.64
CA ILE A 157 9.20 -1.59 -19.03
C ILE A 157 10.18 -2.63 -19.60
N ASN A 158 10.74 -3.49 -18.75
CA ASN A 158 11.67 -4.51 -19.22
C ASN A 158 10.93 -5.70 -19.83
N GLY A 159 11.40 -6.19 -20.97
CA GLY A 159 10.86 -7.35 -21.68
C GLY A 159 11.96 -8.11 -22.40
N CYS A 160 11.89 -9.45 -22.39
CA CYS A 160 12.89 -10.30 -23.03
C CYS A 160 12.23 -11.30 -23.99
N GLY A 161 12.80 -11.47 -25.18
CA GLY A 161 12.22 -12.33 -26.23
C GLY A 161 11.02 -11.71 -26.92
N THR A 162 10.96 -10.37 -27.01
CA THR A 162 9.83 -9.67 -27.62
C THR A 162 10.00 -9.45 -29.12
N GLU A 163 8.89 -9.32 -29.85
CA GLU A 163 8.92 -9.02 -31.29
C GLU A 163 9.67 -7.71 -31.59
N ALA A 164 9.57 -6.71 -30.70
CA ALA A 164 10.31 -5.47 -30.84
C ALA A 164 11.84 -5.68 -30.73
N GLN A 165 12.32 -6.58 -29.86
CA GLN A 165 13.74 -6.95 -29.82
C GLN A 165 14.17 -7.63 -31.12
N ASP A 166 13.36 -8.54 -31.65
CA ASP A 166 13.65 -9.25 -32.90
C ASP A 166 13.75 -8.29 -34.10
N ARG A 167 12.79 -7.35 -34.22
CA ARG A 167 12.80 -6.33 -35.29
C ARG A 167 14.01 -5.42 -35.25
N LEU A 168 14.53 -5.12 -34.05
CA LEU A 168 15.73 -4.31 -33.84
C LEU A 168 17.03 -5.14 -33.88
N GLY A 169 16.94 -6.46 -34.11
CA GLY A 169 18.09 -7.35 -34.15
C GLY A 169 18.78 -7.55 -32.80
N ILE A 170 18.10 -7.27 -31.69
CA ILE A 170 18.63 -7.38 -30.33
C ILE A 170 18.59 -8.85 -29.89
N LYS A 171 19.76 -9.40 -29.54
CA LYS A 171 19.90 -10.81 -29.10
C LYS A 171 19.97 -10.92 -27.58
N ASP A 172 18.79 -10.97 -26.97
CA ASP A 172 18.62 -11.19 -25.53
C ASP A 172 18.17 -12.64 -25.22
N SER A 173 18.11 -12.99 -23.94
CA SER A 173 17.64 -14.30 -23.46
C SER A 173 17.19 -14.21 -22.01
N THR A 174 16.21 -15.02 -21.60
CA THR A 174 15.74 -15.09 -20.22
C THR A 174 16.88 -15.36 -19.23
N ASP A 175 17.85 -16.22 -19.58
CA ASP A 175 19.04 -16.47 -18.75
C ASP A 175 19.87 -15.20 -18.45
N LYS A 176 20.09 -14.36 -19.47
CA LYS A 176 20.79 -13.07 -19.31
C LYS A 176 19.97 -12.13 -18.43
N PHE A 177 18.66 -12.04 -18.67
CA PHE A 177 17.80 -11.15 -17.89
C PHE A 177 17.69 -11.61 -16.43
N TYR A 178 17.59 -12.91 -16.17
CA TYR A 178 17.64 -13.52 -14.84
C TYR A 178 18.97 -13.22 -14.15
N SER A 179 20.10 -13.45 -14.84
CA SER A 179 21.43 -13.19 -14.29
C SER A 179 21.63 -11.71 -13.95
N ASP A 180 21.23 -10.80 -14.83
CA ASP A 180 21.31 -9.35 -14.59
C ASP A 180 20.46 -8.95 -13.38
N THR A 181 19.24 -9.47 -13.26
CA THR A 181 18.32 -9.17 -12.16
C THR A 181 18.86 -9.70 -10.82
N MET A 182 19.28 -10.97 -10.79
CA MET A 182 19.88 -11.57 -9.61
C MET A 182 21.14 -10.81 -9.19
N SER A 183 22.00 -10.43 -10.14
CA SER A 183 23.21 -9.66 -9.84
C SER A 183 22.92 -8.24 -9.37
N ALA A 184 21.87 -7.59 -9.88
CA ALA A 184 21.49 -6.25 -9.48
C ALA A 184 20.94 -6.18 -8.05
N GLY A 185 20.24 -7.24 -7.60
CA GLY A 185 19.75 -7.39 -6.24
C GLY A 185 20.66 -8.20 -5.32
N ASP A 186 21.97 -8.24 -5.58
CA ASP A 186 22.99 -8.92 -4.76
C ASP A 186 22.71 -10.41 -4.47
N ARG A 187 21.91 -11.05 -5.34
CA ARG A 187 21.37 -12.41 -5.19
C ARG A 187 20.54 -12.63 -3.92
N GLU A 188 20.04 -11.56 -3.32
CA GLU A 188 19.09 -11.60 -2.19
C GLU A 188 17.63 -11.73 -2.64
N ASN A 189 17.37 -11.55 -3.95
CA ASN A 189 16.07 -11.76 -4.56
C ASN A 189 15.57 -13.21 -4.37
N ASP A 190 14.26 -13.36 -4.25
CA ASP A 190 13.62 -14.68 -4.37
C ASP A 190 13.70 -15.17 -5.83
N GLY A 191 14.39 -16.29 -6.03
CA GLY A 191 14.61 -16.84 -7.36
C GLY A 191 13.33 -17.21 -8.10
N ALA A 192 12.26 -17.64 -7.41
CA ALA A 192 10.99 -17.98 -8.03
C ALA A 192 10.24 -16.73 -8.51
N LEU A 193 10.33 -15.62 -7.77
CA LEU A 193 9.74 -14.34 -8.18
C LEU A 193 10.50 -13.73 -9.36
N VAL A 194 11.83 -13.84 -9.38
CA VAL A 194 12.63 -13.41 -10.53
C VAL A 194 12.36 -14.27 -11.76
N ASP A 195 12.16 -15.58 -11.57
CA ASP A 195 11.81 -16.50 -12.65
C ASP A 195 10.49 -16.11 -13.32
N ALA A 196 9.44 -15.86 -12.53
CA ALA A 196 8.15 -15.36 -13.02
C ALA A 196 8.31 -14.00 -13.73
N LEU A 197 9.04 -13.05 -13.11
CA LEU A 197 9.29 -11.72 -13.70
C LEU A 197 9.92 -11.83 -15.09
N VAL A 198 10.91 -12.71 -15.26
CA VAL A 198 11.68 -12.82 -16.49
C VAL A 198 10.89 -13.57 -17.56
N HIS A 199 10.33 -14.73 -17.22
CA HIS A 199 9.64 -15.60 -18.19
C HIS A 199 8.29 -15.04 -18.63
N GLU A 200 7.59 -14.27 -17.79
CA GLU A 200 6.33 -13.60 -18.16
C GLU A 200 6.55 -12.21 -18.78
N SER A 201 7.80 -11.74 -18.89
CA SER A 201 8.08 -10.36 -19.33
C SER A 201 7.66 -10.06 -20.77
N ALA A 202 7.77 -11.03 -21.68
CA ALA A 202 7.32 -10.87 -23.06
C ALA A 202 5.80 -10.70 -23.13
N ASP A 203 5.07 -11.56 -22.44
CA ASP A 203 3.60 -11.54 -22.38
C ASP A 203 3.10 -10.27 -21.69
N ALA A 204 3.80 -9.79 -20.65
CA ALA A 204 3.48 -8.51 -20.00
C ALA A 204 3.66 -7.31 -20.94
N VAL A 205 4.70 -7.30 -21.78
CA VAL A 205 4.87 -6.27 -22.82
C VAL A 205 3.77 -6.39 -23.89
N GLN A 206 3.47 -7.61 -24.34
CA GLN A 206 2.43 -7.85 -25.33
C GLN A 206 1.04 -7.44 -24.82
N PHE A 207 0.72 -7.72 -23.56
CA PHE A 207 -0.50 -7.28 -22.90
C PHE A 207 -0.72 -5.77 -23.01
N LEU A 208 0.35 -4.96 -22.88
CA LEU A 208 0.26 -3.50 -23.03
C LEU A 208 0.14 -3.07 -24.49
N ILE A 209 0.81 -3.78 -25.41
CA ILE A 209 0.70 -3.54 -26.86
C ILE A 209 -0.73 -3.81 -27.33
N ASP A 210 -1.36 -4.89 -26.86
CA ASP A 210 -2.75 -5.26 -27.20
C ASP A 210 -3.76 -4.21 -26.70
N LEU A 211 -3.42 -3.47 -25.66
CA LEU A 211 -4.19 -2.32 -25.16
C LEU A 211 -3.87 -1.00 -25.87
N GLY A 212 -3.02 -1.04 -26.91
CA GLY A 212 -2.70 0.10 -27.76
C GLY A 212 -1.49 0.93 -27.33
N VAL A 213 -0.64 0.43 -26.45
CA VAL A 213 0.62 1.12 -26.08
C VAL A 213 1.72 0.77 -27.08
N ASP A 214 2.29 1.77 -27.75
CA ASP A 214 3.43 1.57 -28.63
C ASP A 214 4.73 1.37 -27.82
N LEU A 215 5.18 0.11 -27.74
CA LEU A 215 6.40 -0.31 -27.04
C LEU A 215 7.48 -0.82 -28.02
N SER A 216 7.48 -0.26 -29.23
CA SER A 216 8.33 -0.74 -30.33
C SER A 216 9.79 -0.31 -30.28
N ASP A 217 10.13 0.73 -29.50
CA ASP A 217 11.52 1.15 -29.29
C ASP A 217 12.08 0.60 -27.98
N ILE A 218 13.40 0.48 -27.90
CA ILE A 218 14.10 -0.19 -26.80
C ILE A 218 15.32 0.63 -26.36
N ASN A 219 15.44 0.81 -25.06
CA ASN A 219 16.59 1.44 -24.43
C ASN A 219 17.38 0.46 -23.56
N ILE A 220 18.60 0.88 -23.21
CA ILE A 220 19.43 0.24 -22.20
C ILE A 220 19.39 1.06 -20.90
N CYS A 221 19.28 0.35 -19.78
CA CYS A 221 19.34 0.92 -18.45
C CYS A 221 20.51 0.30 -17.66
N GLY A 222 20.84 0.90 -16.52
CA GLY A 222 21.97 0.47 -15.73
C GLY A 222 21.81 -0.96 -15.22
N GLY A 223 22.90 -1.72 -15.23
CA GLY A 223 22.90 -3.13 -14.83
C GLY A 223 22.36 -4.12 -15.86
N HIS A 224 21.94 -3.68 -17.05
CA HIS A 224 21.56 -4.58 -18.14
C HIS A 224 22.76 -4.92 -19.03
N SER A 225 22.92 -6.21 -19.34
CA SER A 225 23.88 -6.70 -20.33
C SER A 225 23.44 -6.47 -21.78
N VAL A 226 22.14 -6.35 -22.02
CA VAL A 226 21.51 -6.18 -23.34
C VAL A 226 20.37 -5.16 -23.24
N PRO A 227 20.12 -4.30 -24.26
CA PRO A 227 18.95 -3.44 -24.29
C PRO A 227 17.64 -4.24 -24.21
N ARG A 228 16.78 -3.90 -23.26
CA ARG A 228 15.51 -4.62 -23.02
C ARG A 228 14.42 -3.77 -22.40
N THR A 229 14.66 -2.47 -22.25
CA THR A 229 13.71 -1.55 -21.63
C THR A 229 12.86 -0.95 -22.74
N HIS A 230 11.68 -1.52 -22.95
CA HIS A 230 10.69 -1.10 -23.93
C HIS A 230 10.07 0.24 -23.53
N TRP A 231 10.02 1.16 -24.48
CA TRP A 231 9.47 2.49 -24.27
C TRP A 231 8.83 3.04 -25.53
N ILE A 232 8.18 4.19 -25.41
CA ILE A 232 7.44 4.81 -26.51
C ILE A 232 8.43 5.54 -27.42
N PRO A 233 8.44 5.26 -28.73
CA PRO A 233 9.22 6.03 -29.68
C PRO A 233 8.91 7.52 -29.57
N SER A 234 9.94 8.36 -29.56
CA SER A 234 9.72 9.81 -29.53
C SER A 234 9.05 10.25 -30.84
N PRO A 235 8.00 11.09 -30.78
CA PRO A 235 7.36 11.57 -31.99
C PRO A 235 8.32 12.50 -32.75
N LYS A 236 8.18 12.55 -34.09
CA LYS A 236 8.96 13.48 -34.92
C LYS A 236 8.59 14.95 -34.64
N GLU A 237 7.31 15.19 -34.35
CA GLU A 237 6.75 16.51 -34.03
C GLU A 237 5.76 16.41 -32.88
N GLY A 238 5.55 17.50 -32.15
CA GLY A 238 4.59 17.56 -31.05
C GLY A 238 5.17 17.09 -29.70
N ARG A 239 4.29 16.91 -28.71
CA ARG A 239 4.71 16.63 -27.34
C ARG A 239 4.89 15.11 -27.14
N PRO A 240 6.04 14.66 -26.61
CA PRO A 240 6.25 13.26 -26.24
C PRO A 240 5.23 12.85 -25.16
N THR A 241 4.77 11.61 -25.20
CA THR A 241 4.01 11.03 -24.10
C THR A 241 4.94 10.14 -23.28
N PRO A 242 5.17 10.43 -21.98
CA PRO A 242 5.93 9.55 -21.11
C PRO A 242 5.29 8.16 -21.05
N VAL A 243 6.12 7.11 -21.10
CA VAL A 243 5.68 5.71 -21.13
C VAL A 243 4.72 5.35 -20.00
N GLY A 244 5.00 5.80 -18.76
CA GLY A 244 4.12 5.55 -17.61
C GLY A 244 2.73 6.16 -17.79
N ILE A 245 2.64 7.38 -18.33
CA ILE A 245 1.35 8.04 -18.59
C ILE A 245 0.58 7.28 -19.66
N ALA A 246 1.22 6.86 -20.76
CA ALA A 246 0.51 6.16 -21.83
C ALA A 246 -0.02 4.80 -21.36
N ILE A 247 0.79 4.04 -20.62
CA ILE A 247 0.38 2.75 -20.03
C ILE A 247 -0.84 2.94 -19.14
N ILE A 248 -0.79 3.88 -18.19
CA ILE A 248 -1.92 4.14 -17.29
C ILE A 248 -3.15 4.63 -18.06
N ARG A 249 -2.97 5.46 -19.10
CA ARG A 249 -4.09 5.91 -19.95
C ARG A 249 -4.76 4.74 -20.68
N ALA A 250 -3.98 3.83 -21.28
CA ALA A 250 -4.51 2.67 -21.99
C ALA A 250 -5.30 1.75 -21.05
N LEU A 251 -4.71 1.42 -19.89
CA LEU A 251 -5.36 0.60 -18.86
C LEU A 251 -6.63 1.25 -18.31
N LYS A 252 -6.56 2.55 -18.00
CA LYS A 252 -7.71 3.33 -17.53
C LYS A 252 -8.83 3.36 -18.58
N ALA A 253 -8.50 3.56 -19.86
CA ALA A 253 -9.47 3.58 -20.93
C ALA A 253 -10.20 2.23 -21.05
N GLN A 254 -9.49 1.11 -20.98
CA GLN A 254 -10.10 -0.21 -20.96
C GLN A 254 -11.02 -0.40 -19.74
N ILE A 255 -10.59 0.01 -18.55
CA ILE A 255 -11.39 -0.12 -17.33
C ILE A 255 -12.66 0.75 -17.38
N LEU A 256 -12.56 1.98 -17.87
CA LEU A 256 -13.72 2.85 -18.01
C LEU A 256 -14.72 2.30 -19.04
N LYS A 257 -14.21 1.72 -20.14
CA LYS A 257 -15.04 1.01 -21.12
C LYS A 257 -15.77 -0.17 -20.48
N GLU A 258 -15.08 -1.03 -19.72
CA GLU A 258 -15.72 -2.15 -19.01
C GLU A 258 -16.75 -1.68 -17.96
N ALA A 259 -16.48 -0.57 -17.26
CA ALA A 259 -17.41 0.01 -16.30
C ALA A 259 -18.68 0.59 -16.96
N GLU A 260 -18.56 1.09 -18.19
CA GLU A 260 -19.69 1.60 -18.97
C GLU A 260 -20.50 0.47 -19.62
N GLU A 261 -19.82 -0.51 -20.24
CA GLU A 261 -20.46 -1.62 -20.95
C GLU A 261 -21.01 -2.71 -20.01
N ARG A 262 -20.36 -2.91 -18.85
CA ARG A 262 -20.67 -3.97 -17.88
C ARG A 262 -20.61 -3.45 -16.43
N PRO A 263 -21.45 -2.47 -16.05
CA PRO A 263 -21.43 -1.84 -14.73
C PRO A 263 -21.69 -2.81 -13.56
N GLU A 264 -22.29 -3.96 -13.82
CA GLU A 264 -22.49 -5.04 -12.85
C GLU A 264 -21.23 -5.89 -12.58
N PHE A 265 -20.23 -5.80 -13.46
CA PHE A 265 -18.94 -6.48 -13.33
C PHE A 265 -17.81 -5.54 -12.92
N MET A 266 -17.84 -4.26 -13.29
CA MET A 266 -16.75 -3.34 -12.99
C MET A 266 -17.24 -2.07 -12.31
N LYS A 267 -16.70 -1.79 -11.13
CA LYS A 267 -16.89 -0.51 -10.42
C LYS A 267 -15.55 0.10 -10.05
N LEU A 268 -15.30 1.34 -10.51
CA LEU A 268 -14.17 2.16 -10.10
C LEU A 268 -14.61 3.15 -9.01
N MET A 269 -13.92 3.19 -7.88
CA MET A 269 -14.13 4.11 -6.77
C MET A 269 -12.86 4.93 -6.53
N THR A 270 -12.82 6.15 -7.06
CA THR A 270 -11.76 7.14 -6.74
C THR A 270 -12.14 7.93 -5.48
N ASN A 271 -11.22 8.77 -4.98
CA ASN A 271 -11.40 9.51 -3.72
C ASN A 271 -11.87 8.64 -2.54
N THR A 272 -11.45 7.37 -2.54
CA THR A 272 -11.92 6.36 -1.57
C THR A 272 -10.71 5.70 -0.91
N GLU A 273 -10.50 5.99 0.37
CA GLU A 273 -9.38 5.45 1.14
C GLU A 273 -9.78 4.13 1.81
N VAL A 274 -8.97 3.07 1.64
CA VAL A 274 -9.10 1.84 2.43
C VAL A 274 -8.38 2.02 3.76
N LEU A 275 -9.11 1.88 4.86
CA LEU A 275 -8.62 2.09 6.23
C LEU A 275 -8.20 0.81 6.94
N GLY A 276 -8.70 -0.34 6.49
CA GLY A 276 -8.41 -1.63 7.12
C GLY A 276 -9.12 -2.79 6.46
N MET A 277 -8.72 -4.00 6.83
CA MET A 277 -9.39 -5.23 6.39
C MET A 277 -10.62 -5.51 7.27
N VAL A 278 -11.63 -6.10 6.66
CA VAL A 278 -12.75 -6.72 7.38
C VAL A 278 -12.50 -8.22 7.41
N THR A 279 -12.50 -8.79 8.60
CA THR A 279 -12.22 -10.22 8.80
C THR A 279 -13.37 -10.96 9.43
N TRP A 280 -13.42 -12.25 9.14
CA TRP A 280 -14.26 -13.19 9.84
C TRP A 280 -13.49 -14.49 10.02
N ASN A 281 -13.39 -14.95 11.28
CA ASN A 281 -12.43 -15.98 11.69
C ASN A 281 -11.01 -15.60 11.22
N GLU A 282 -10.40 -16.44 10.38
CA GLU A 282 -9.05 -16.25 9.80
C GLU A 282 -9.10 -15.72 8.35
N TYR A 283 -10.29 -15.38 7.84
CA TYR A 283 -10.48 -14.96 6.46
C TYR A 283 -10.69 -13.46 6.33
N ILE A 284 -10.10 -12.87 5.30
CA ILE A 284 -10.46 -11.53 4.84
C ILE A 284 -11.76 -11.65 4.04
N THR A 285 -12.76 -10.86 4.42
CA THR A 285 -14.10 -10.87 3.82
C THR A 285 -14.48 -9.51 3.22
N GLY A 286 -13.57 -8.54 3.26
CA GLY A 286 -13.83 -7.19 2.80
C GLY A 286 -12.81 -6.17 3.25
N VAL A 287 -13.13 -4.90 3.03
CA VAL A 287 -12.34 -3.75 3.45
C VAL A 287 -13.22 -2.65 4.02
N ARG A 288 -12.71 -1.90 5.00
CA ARG A 288 -13.32 -0.67 5.50
C ARG A 288 -12.83 0.50 4.66
N ILE A 289 -13.74 1.32 4.18
CA ILE A 289 -13.44 2.46 3.33
C ILE A 289 -13.88 3.77 3.98
N LYS A 290 -13.24 4.85 3.56
CA LYS A 290 -13.65 6.23 3.79
C LYS A 290 -13.82 6.92 2.45
N LYS A 291 -15.02 7.42 2.17
CA LYS A 291 -15.36 8.17 0.94
C LYS A 291 -14.93 9.63 1.07
N GLU A 292 -15.03 10.37 -0.03
CA GLU A 292 -14.65 11.79 -0.13
C GLU A 292 -15.40 12.69 0.87
N ASP A 293 -16.67 12.41 1.10
CA ASP A 293 -17.53 13.13 2.07
C ASP A 293 -17.23 12.79 3.54
N GLY A 294 -16.30 11.85 3.77
CA GLY A 294 -15.92 11.36 5.09
C GLY A 294 -16.80 10.21 5.60
N GLU A 295 -17.79 9.76 4.82
CA GLU A 295 -18.60 8.59 5.15
C GLU A 295 -17.72 7.33 5.26
N LEU A 296 -17.94 6.56 6.34
CA LEU A 296 -17.32 5.26 6.56
C LEU A 296 -18.26 4.15 6.11
N ASP A 297 -17.72 3.19 5.36
CA ASP A 297 -18.49 2.08 4.79
C ASP A 297 -17.66 0.79 4.82
N GLU A 298 -18.30 -0.36 4.63
CA GLU A 298 -17.65 -1.66 4.49
C GLU A 298 -18.00 -2.29 3.14
N LEU A 299 -16.98 -2.61 2.34
CA LEU A 299 -17.16 -3.37 1.11
C LEU A 299 -16.83 -4.83 1.38
N ARG A 300 -17.76 -5.72 1.06
CA ARG A 300 -17.55 -7.18 1.09
C ARG A 300 -17.04 -7.68 -0.25
N GLY A 301 -16.20 -8.70 -0.21
CA GLY A 301 -15.63 -9.29 -1.42
C GLY A 301 -15.06 -10.67 -1.16
N LYS A 302 -15.00 -11.48 -2.23
CA LYS A 302 -14.47 -12.85 -2.17
C LYS A 302 -12.96 -12.91 -1.98
N ALA A 303 -12.26 -11.85 -2.38
CA ALA A 303 -10.82 -11.71 -2.27
C ALA A 303 -10.45 -10.22 -2.25
N VAL A 304 -9.28 -9.92 -1.67
CA VAL A 304 -8.69 -8.56 -1.68
C VAL A 304 -7.30 -8.65 -2.29
N ILE A 305 -7.05 -7.88 -3.36
CA ILE A 305 -5.74 -7.72 -3.98
C ILE A 305 -5.16 -6.38 -3.53
N MET A 306 -4.00 -6.42 -2.86
CA MET A 306 -3.30 -5.23 -2.41
C MET A 306 -2.30 -4.77 -3.47
N ALA A 307 -2.62 -3.67 -4.15
CA ALA A 307 -1.80 -3.06 -5.19
C ALA A 307 -1.42 -1.60 -4.84
N THR A 308 -1.12 -1.36 -3.56
CA THR A 308 -1.03 -0.02 -2.96
C THR A 308 0.31 0.71 -3.15
N GLY A 309 1.27 0.11 -3.85
CA GLY A 309 2.60 0.68 -4.03
C GLY A 309 3.46 0.71 -2.76
N GLY A 310 4.53 1.51 -2.79
CA GLY A 310 5.57 1.55 -1.75
C GLY A 310 5.42 2.65 -0.70
N PHE A 311 6.52 2.92 0.01
CA PHE A 311 6.56 3.80 1.19
C PHE A 311 7.66 4.89 1.14
N SER A 312 8.28 5.15 -0.02
CA SER A 312 9.40 6.09 -0.15
C SER A 312 9.02 7.58 0.02
N ALA A 313 7.74 7.90 0.23
CA ALA A 313 7.26 9.22 0.64
C ALA A 313 6.74 9.26 2.09
N ASP A 314 6.87 8.16 2.85
CA ASP A 314 6.38 8.05 4.23
C ASP A 314 7.29 8.77 5.23
N ARG A 315 7.25 10.10 5.27
CA ARG A 315 8.26 10.92 5.98
C ARG A 315 7.79 11.61 7.26
N HIS A 316 6.48 11.64 7.51
CA HIS A 316 5.89 12.61 8.44
C HIS A 316 4.96 12.00 9.49
N ASN A 317 5.21 10.76 9.92
CA ASN A 317 4.45 10.17 11.02
C ASN A 317 5.34 9.35 11.97
N THR A 318 4.79 9.05 13.15
CA THR A 318 5.45 8.21 14.17
C THR A 318 5.51 6.73 13.79
N THR A 319 4.73 6.31 12.79
CA THR A 319 4.63 4.93 12.29
C THR A 319 5.32 4.78 10.92
N SER A 320 6.35 5.58 10.67
CA SER A 320 6.92 5.76 9.35
C SER A 320 7.74 4.53 9.01
N LEU A 321 7.36 3.82 7.95
CA LEU A 321 8.12 2.66 7.48
C LEU A 321 9.50 3.09 6.97
N LEU A 322 9.60 4.27 6.35
CA LEU A 322 10.88 4.77 5.87
C LEU A 322 11.83 5.08 7.03
N ASN A 323 11.32 5.68 8.12
CA ASN A 323 12.10 5.93 9.32
C ASN A 323 12.41 4.66 10.11
N GLU A 324 11.49 3.68 10.14
CA GLU A 324 11.71 2.39 10.82
C GLU A 324 12.79 1.55 10.13
N PHE A 325 12.74 1.44 8.80
CA PHE A 325 13.57 0.48 8.06
C PHE A 325 14.77 1.08 7.32
N ALA A 326 14.72 2.36 6.96
CA ALA A 326 15.80 3.01 6.22
C ALA A 326 15.95 4.50 6.60
N PRO A 327 16.18 4.82 7.89
CA PRO A 327 16.22 6.19 8.40
C PRO A 327 17.28 7.07 7.72
N GLU A 328 18.37 6.49 7.23
CA GLU A 328 19.39 7.20 6.48
C GLU A 328 18.90 7.72 5.12
N LYS A 329 17.88 7.09 4.53
CA LYS A 329 17.26 7.53 3.27
C LYS A 329 16.35 8.74 3.45
N MET A 330 15.91 9.03 4.68
CA MET A 330 15.14 10.24 5.00
C MET A 330 15.92 11.52 4.65
N ALA A 331 17.26 11.44 4.65
CA ALA A 331 18.11 12.55 4.30
C ALA A 331 18.06 12.93 2.81
N PHE A 332 17.54 12.09 1.93
CA PHE A 332 17.43 12.35 0.49
C PHE A 332 16.04 12.88 0.12
N PRO A 333 15.87 13.64 -0.98
CA PRO A 333 14.54 13.96 -1.48
C PRO A 333 13.84 12.71 -2.05
N THR A 334 12.55 12.81 -2.33
CA THR A 334 11.77 11.73 -2.97
C THR A 334 11.40 12.06 -4.40
N THR A 335 11.24 11.05 -5.26
CA THR A 335 10.62 11.17 -6.59
C THR A 335 9.16 10.73 -6.61
N ASN A 336 8.65 10.27 -5.46
CA ASN A 336 7.33 9.68 -5.32
C ASN A 336 6.26 10.75 -5.08
N GLY A 337 5.00 10.41 -5.34
CA GLY A 337 3.87 11.23 -4.86
C GLY A 337 3.70 11.11 -3.34
N ALA A 338 3.12 12.13 -2.72
CA ALA A 338 2.84 12.16 -1.28
C ALA A 338 1.94 10.99 -0.81
N PHE A 339 1.26 10.32 -1.74
CA PHE A 339 0.45 9.14 -1.49
C PHE A 339 1.23 7.86 -1.20
N ALA A 340 2.52 7.77 -1.57
CA ALA A 340 3.33 6.56 -1.41
C ALA A 340 3.85 6.39 0.03
N ARG A 341 2.92 6.17 0.97
CA ARG A 341 3.16 6.15 2.42
C ARG A 341 3.19 4.73 3.02
N GLY A 342 3.07 3.69 2.19
CA GLY A 342 3.05 2.31 2.66
C GLY A 342 1.82 1.91 3.48
N ASP A 343 0.70 2.62 3.33
CA ASP A 343 -0.52 2.39 4.11
C ASP A 343 -1.03 0.94 3.95
N GLY A 344 -0.96 0.36 2.75
CA GLY A 344 -1.28 -1.05 2.51
C GLY A 344 -0.32 -2.03 3.18
N ILE A 345 0.98 -1.72 3.24
CA ILE A 345 1.97 -2.54 3.95
C ILE A 345 1.69 -2.53 5.45
N LYS A 346 1.38 -1.34 6.02
CA LYS A 346 1.00 -1.21 7.44
C LYS A 346 -0.24 -2.03 7.76
N MET A 347 -1.26 -1.98 6.90
CA MET A 347 -2.46 -2.82 7.05
C MET A 347 -2.14 -4.31 6.97
N ALA A 348 -1.35 -4.75 5.98
CA ALA A 348 -0.96 -6.15 5.85
C ALA A 348 -0.16 -6.65 7.08
N ARG A 349 0.81 -5.86 7.55
CA ARG A 349 1.59 -6.16 8.76
C ARG A 349 0.70 -6.28 10.00
N ALA A 350 -0.27 -5.37 10.16
CA ALA A 350 -1.24 -5.42 11.25
C ALA A 350 -2.11 -6.69 11.22
N MET A 351 -2.33 -7.26 10.04
CA MET A 351 -3.02 -8.55 9.83
C MET A 351 -2.12 -9.77 10.00
N GLY A 352 -0.85 -9.59 10.38
CA GLY A 352 0.10 -10.69 10.59
C GLY A 352 0.88 -11.11 9.34
N ALA A 353 0.79 -10.37 8.24
CA ALA A 353 1.62 -10.65 7.06
C ALA A 353 3.11 -10.41 7.39
N HIS A 354 3.95 -11.34 6.94
CA HIS A 354 5.39 -11.16 6.96
C HIS A 354 5.79 -10.12 5.89
N ILE A 355 6.65 -9.19 6.28
CA ILE A 355 7.25 -8.19 5.39
C ILE A 355 8.75 -8.48 5.29
N ILE A 356 9.28 -8.46 4.08
CA ILE A 356 10.66 -8.82 3.76
C ILE A 356 11.31 -7.72 2.94
N GLY A 357 12.63 -7.52 3.10
CA GLY A 357 13.41 -6.57 2.32
C GLY A 357 13.02 -5.09 2.49
N MET A 358 12.45 -4.73 3.64
CA MET A 358 11.96 -3.38 3.91
C MET A 358 13.10 -2.35 4.06
N GLU A 359 14.29 -2.82 4.39
CA GLU A 359 15.54 -2.07 4.47
C GLU A 359 16.10 -1.69 3.08
N HIS A 360 15.72 -2.41 2.02
CA HIS A 360 16.24 -2.19 0.66
C HIS A 360 15.49 -1.05 -0.06
N VAL A 361 15.67 0.17 0.44
CA VAL A 361 15.10 1.38 -0.17
C VAL A 361 16.07 1.98 -1.19
N GLN A 362 15.67 1.98 -2.46
CA GLN A 362 16.51 2.48 -3.55
C GLN A 362 16.44 4.00 -3.70
N ILE A 363 17.61 4.65 -3.81
CA ILE A 363 17.75 6.04 -4.24
C ILE A 363 18.01 6.07 -5.74
N HIS A 364 17.24 6.85 -6.47
CA HIS A 364 17.54 7.11 -7.89
C HIS A 364 18.70 8.12 -7.98
N PRO A 365 19.80 7.82 -8.70
CA PRO A 365 21.01 8.63 -8.66
C PRO A 365 20.83 10.02 -9.30
N THR A 366 19.88 10.16 -10.24
CA THR A 366 19.68 11.39 -11.00
C THR A 366 18.23 11.88 -10.91
N ALA A 367 18.04 13.06 -10.32
CA ALA A 367 16.79 13.82 -10.37
C ALA A 367 17.11 15.28 -10.66
N PHE A 368 16.21 16.00 -11.32
CA PHE A 368 16.44 17.40 -11.65
C PHE A 368 16.33 18.27 -10.40
N ILE A 369 17.28 19.19 -10.29
CA ILE A 369 17.27 20.27 -9.32
C ILE A 369 16.76 21.51 -10.06
N ASP A 370 15.62 22.03 -9.62
CA ASP A 370 15.16 23.34 -10.07
C ASP A 370 16.01 24.40 -9.37
N PRO A 371 16.76 25.26 -10.11
CA PRO A 371 17.52 26.34 -9.50
C PRO A 371 16.67 27.34 -8.71
N LYS A 372 15.36 27.44 -8.99
CA LYS A 372 14.42 28.30 -8.26
C LYS A 372 13.97 27.70 -6.92
N ASP A 373 14.03 26.37 -6.79
CA ASP A 373 13.74 25.64 -5.55
C ASP A 373 14.70 24.43 -5.42
N PRO A 374 15.99 24.69 -5.15
CA PRO A 374 17.01 23.64 -5.13
C PRO A 374 16.80 22.66 -3.98
N VAL A 375 16.07 23.06 -2.93
CA VAL A 375 15.81 22.27 -1.72
C VAL A 375 14.42 21.62 -1.69
N ALA A 376 13.63 21.70 -2.77
CA ALA A 376 12.35 21.00 -2.89
C ALA A 376 12.44 19.53 -2.43
N GLY A 377 11.60 19.12 -1.47
CA GLY A 377 11.61 17.77 -0.91
C GLY A 377 11.17 16.67 -1.90
N THR A 378 10.45 17.06 -2.97
CA THR A 378 10.09 16.18 -4.08
C THR A 378 10.82 16.65 -5.34
N LYS A 379 11.51 15.73 -6.03
CA LYS A 379 12.24 16.02 -7.27
C LYS A 379 11.65 15.30 -8.46
N PHE A 380 11.76 15.93 -9.63
CA PHE A 380 11.41 15.29 -10.88
C PHE A 380 12.53 14.34 -11.31
N LEU A 381 12.19 13.07 -11.54
CA LEU A 381 13.18 12.05 -11.89
C LEU A 381 13.78 12.33 -13.27
N ALA A 382 15.11 12.33 -13.36
CA ALA A 382 15.82 12.35 -14.62
C ALA A 382 15.92 10.92 -15.14
N ALA A 383 15.24 10.63 -16.26
CA ALA A 383 15.13 9.28 -16.78
C ALA A 383 16.50 8.62 -16.94
N GLU A 384 16.64 7.39 -16.48
CA GLU A 384 17.88 6.61 -16.67
C GLU A 384 18.18 6.40 -18.15
N ALA A 385 17.13 6.35 -18.97
CA ALA A 385 17.17 6.38 -20.42
C ALA A 385 18.05 7.51 -21.03
N LEU A 386 18.21 8.66 -20.35
CA LEU A 386 19.13 9.72 -20.79
C LEU A 386 20.58 9.23 -20.79
N ARG A 387 20.99 8.55 -19.70
CA ARG A 387 22.30 7.90 -19.57
C ARG A 387 22.41 6.71 -20.54
N GLY A 388 21.33 5.97 -20.74
CA GLY A 388 21.22 4.91 -21.76
C GLY A 388 21.54 5.39 -23.19
N LYS A 389 21.20 6.63 -23.51
CA LYS A 389 21.50 7.28 -24.80
C LYS A 389 22.84 8.02 -24.83
N GLY A 390 23.72 7.76 -23.85
CA GLY A 390 25.10 8.22 -23.84
C GLY A 390 25.37 9.51 -23.04
N ALA A 391 24.40 9.99 -22.24
CA ALA A 391 24.64 11.15 -21.38
C ALA A 391 25.79 10.88 -20.40
N LEU A 392 26.67 11.87 -20.25
CA LEU A 392 27.83 11.81 -19.36
C LEU A 392 27.55 12.57 -18.07
N LEU A 393 28.06 12.08 -16.94
CA LEU A 393 28.02 12.80 -15.68
C LEU A 393 29.39 13.40 -15.38
N VAL A 394 29.41 14.71 -15.12
CA VAL A 394 30.63 15.46 -14.76
C VAL A 394 30.43 16.26 -13.48
N ASN A 395 31.49 16.41 -12.70
CA ASN A 395 31.51 17.32 -11.54
C ASN A 395 31.73 18.79 -11.99
N SER A 396 31.75 19.75 -11.05
CA SER A 396 32.04 21.17 -11.36
C SER A 396 33.41 21.42 -12.01
N LYS A 397 34.35 20.48 -11.89
CA LYS A 397 35.66 20.55 -12.54
C LYS A 397 35.63 20.08 -14.00
N GLY A 398 34.47 19.65 -14.50
CA GLY A 398 34.32 19.11 -15.86
C GLY A 398 34.86 17.69 -16.03
N VAL A 399 35.07 16.95 -14.94
CA VAL A 399 35.69 15.61 -14.96
C VAL A 399 34.63 14.53 -14.75
N ARG A 400 34.68 13.47 -15.58
CA ARG A 400 33.89 12.25 -15.40
C ARG A 400 34.41 11.45 -14.21
N PHE A 401 33.51 10.85 -13.43
CA PHE A 401 33.87 10.25 -12.14
C PHE A 401 33.24 8.88 -11.85
N ALA A 402 32.43 8.35 -12.78
CA ALA A 402 31.72 7.08 -12.62
C ALA A 402 31.36 6.46 -13.98
N ASN A 403 31.04 5.16 -13.97
CA ASN A 403 30.28 4.53 -15.05
C ASN A 403 28.79 4.93 -14.91
N GLU A 404 28.27 5.68 -15.88
CA GLU A 404 26.90 6.21 -15.88
C GLU A 404 25.81 5.13 -15.98
N LEU A 405 26.15 3.92 -16.44
CA LEU A 405 25.26 2.75 -16.47
C LEU A 405 25.56 1.73 -15.36
N GLY A 406 26.36 2.12 -14.36
CA GLY A 406 26.50 1.34 -13.14
C GLY A 406 25.19 1.25 -12.34
N ARG A 407 25.14 0.35 -11.36
CA ARG A 407 24.01 0.22 -10.44
C ARG A 407 23.72 1.56 -9.74
N ARG A 408 22.45 1.75 -9.35
CA ARG A 408 21.96 3.00 -8.77
C ARG A 408 22.61 3.36 -7.44
N ASP A 409 22.89 2.37 -6.60
CA ASP A 409 23.60 2.53 -5.33
C ASP A 409 25.07 2.96 -5.57
N TYR A 410 25.78 2.27 -6.47
CA TYR A 410 27.12 2.64 -6.90
C TYR A 410 27.13 4.08 -7.41
N LEU A 411 26.28 4.42 -8.38
CA LEU A 411 26.28 5.75 -8.99
C LEU A 411 25.89 6.84 -7.98
N THR A 412 24.93 6.55 -7.09
CA THR A 412 24.57 7.46 -5.99
C THR A 412 25.77 7.70 -5.07
N SER A 413 26.52 6.65 -4.69
CA SER A 413 27.71 6.81 -3.86
C SER A 413 28.80 7.65 -4.53
N ARG A 414 28.99 7.48 -5.84
CA ARG A 414 29.95 8.26 -6.63
C ARG A 414 29.54 9.73 -6.69
N ILE A 415 28.25 10.02 -6.92
CA ILE A 415 27.72 11.40 -6.88
C ILE A 415 27.87 12.01 -5.48
N GLN A 416 27.63 11.25 -4.41
CA GLN A 416 27.79 11.74 -3.05
C GLN A 416 29.25 12.11 -2.72
N SER A 417 30.22 11.40 -3.31
CA SER A 417 31.65 11.63 -3.13
C SER A 417 32.20 12.77 -3.99
N GLU A 418 31.75 12.88 -5.23
CA GLU A 418 32.39 13.71 -6.27
C GLU A 418 31.57 14.96 -6.62
N GLY A 419 30.30 15.00 -6.21
CA GLY A 419 29.38 16.10 -6.46
C GLY A 419 29.54 17.27 -5.49
N ASP A 420 29.14 18.43 -5.98
CA ASP A 420 29.14 19.67 -5.21
C ASP A 420 27.92 19.76 -4.31
N ASN A 421 28.04 20.52 -3.23
CA ASN A 421 26.93 20.74 -2.30
C ASN A 421 25.82 21.55 -2.97
N VAL A 422 24.59 21.05 -2.91
CA VAL A 422 23.42 21.85 -3.29
C VAL A 422 23.36 23.07 -2.36
N PRO A 423 23.18 24.30 -2.91
CA PRO A 423 22.96 25.49 -2.11
C PRO A 423 21.83 25.26 -1.09
N GLU A 424 21.99 25.79 0.12
CA GLU A 424 21.00 25.70 1.21
C GLU A 424 20.79 24.29 1.80
N ASN A 425 21.29 23.23 1.18
CA ASN A 425 21.31 21.88 1.75
C ASN A 425 22.61 21.11 1.39
N PRO A 426 23.70 21.30 2.18
CA PRO A 426 25.00 20.71 1.88
C PRO A 426 25.05 19.19 2.03
N LYS A 427 23.99 18.54 2.54
CA LYS A 427 23.88 17.08 2.56
C LYS A 427 23.51 16.51 1.20
N TRP A 428 22.89 17.32 0.33
CA TRP A 428 22.56 16.93 -1.03
C TRP A 428 23.68 17.32 -1.97
N LYS A 429 23.95 16.44 -2.93
CA LYS A 429 24.96 16.66 -3.95
C LYS A 429 24.33 16.85 -5.31
N TYR A 430 24.97 17.65 -6.14
CA TYR A 430 24.63 17.79 -7.55
C TYR A 430 25.85 17.59 -8.44
N VAL A 431 25.56 17.17 -9.66
CA VAL A 431 26.51 16.98 -10.77
C VAL A 431 25.82 17.45 -12.05
N TYR A 432 26.59 17.62 -13.12
CA TYR A 432 26.06 18.03 -14.41
C TYR A 432 25.91 16.83 -15.32
N MET A 433 24.76 16.74 -15.99
CA MET A 433 24.52 15.77 -17.07
C MET A 433 24.76 16.47 -18.41
N LEU A 434 25.70 15.97 -19.19
CA LEU A 434 26.05 16.48 -20.50
C LEU A 434 25.51 15.55 -21.60
N MET A 435 24.86 16.14 -22.59
CA MET A 435 24.41 15.44 -23.80
C MET A 435 24.77 16.29 -25.02
N SER A 436 25.28 15.64 -26.06
CA SER A 436 25.40 16.26 -27.38
C SER A 436 24.05 16.32 -28.09
N ASP A 437 23.95 17.12 -29.15
CA ASP A 437 22.75 17.15 -29.98
C ASP A 437 22.40 15.78 -30.55
N ALA A 438 23.40 15.02 -31.03
CA ALA A 438 23.17 13.67 -31.52
C ALA A 438 22.59 12.73 -30.44
N MET A 439 23.01 12.87 -29.18
CA MET A 439 22.46 12.10 -28.06
C MET A 439 21.02 12.52 -27.74
N ALA A 440 20.74 13.82 -27.76
CA ALA A 440 19.40 14.36 -27.56
C ALA A 440 18.44 13.93 -28.68
N ASP A 441 18.90 13.89 -29.93
CA ASP A 441 18.13 13.39 -31.07
C ASP A 441 17.88 11.88 -30.96
N SER A 442 18.87 11.11 -30.51
CA SER A 442 18.75 9.65 -30.28
C SER A 442 17.83 9.29 -29.11
N PHE A 443 17.75 10.15 -28.09
CA PHE A 443 16.73 10.09 -27.05
C PHE A 443 15.34 10.52 -27.56
N GLY A 444 15.32 11.28 -28.65
CA GLY A 444 14.16 11.93 -29.21
C GLY A 444 14.05 13.38 -28.75
N ARG A 445 14.28 14.32 -29.67
CA ARG A 445 14.39 15.74 -29.35
C ARG A 445 13.17 16.29 -28.58
N PRO A 446 11.91 15.97 -28.92
CA PRO A 446 10.77 16.44 -28.13
C PRO A 446 10.76 15.89 -26.70
N ALA A 447 11.10 14.60 -26.54
CA ALA A 447 11.30 13.95 -25.22
C ALA A 447 12.40 14.63 -24.42
N PHE A 448 13.54 14.92 -25.05
CA PHE A 448 14.64 15.64 -24.43
C PHE A 448 14.24 17.07 -24.04
N ASN A 449 13.54 17.80 -24.91
CA ASN A 449 13.11 19.17 -24.64
C ASN A 449 12.18 19.26 -23.42
N PHE A 450 11.32 18.27 -23.20
CA PHE A 450 10.56 18.21 -21.95
C PHE A 450 11.47 18.21 -20.70
N TYR A 451 12.66 17.60 -20.77
CA TYR A 451 13.64 17.59 -19.71
C TYR A 451 14.57 18.82 -19.70
N SER A 452 14.91 19.39 -20.87
CA SER A 452 15.82 20.53 -20.98
C SER A 452 15.13 21.89 -20.84
N THR A 453 13.87 22.03 -21.27
CA THR A 453 13.07 23.28 -21.26
C THR A 453 12.59 23.68 -19.86
N VAL A 454 13.09 23.03 -18.81
CA VAL A 454 13.18 23.67 -17.48
C VAL A 454 14.10 24.93 -17.54
N LYS A 455 14.84 25.17 -18.64
CA LYS A 455 15.80 26.27 -18.80
C LYS A 455 15.39 27.54 -19.58
N ASP A 456 14.34 27.60 -20.39
CA ASP A 456 14.06 28.85 -21.14
C ASP A 456 13.58 30.01 -20.26
N SER A 457 13.18 29.71 -19.02
CA SER A 457 12.91 30.73 -17.99
C SER A 457 14.14 31.11 -17.14
N LEU A 458 15.35 30.65 -17.51
CA LEU A 458 16.59 30.80 -16.74
C LEU A 458 17.76 31.44 -17.51
N CYS A 459 17.63 31.68 -18.82
CA CYS A 459 18.64 32.45 -19.58
C CYS A 459 18.26 33.93 -19.82
N ASN A 460 17.04 34.34 -19.44
CA ASN A 460 16.55 35.72 -19.59
C ASN A 460 16.27 36.42 -18.25
N ALA A 461 16.90 35.99 -17.16
CA ALA A 461 16.80 36.64 -15.85
C ALA A 461 18.17 37.14 -15.39
#